data_AF-A0A2J0LA64-F1
#
_entry.id   AF-A0A2J0LA64-F1
#
_cell.length_a   1.000
_cell.length_b   1.000
_cell.length_c   1.000
_cell.angle_alpha   90.00
_cell.angle_beta   90.00
_cell.angle_gamma   90.00
#
_symmetry.space_group_name_H-M   'P 1'
#
loop_
_entity.id
_entity.type
_entity.pdbx_description
1 polymer ?
#
loop_
_entity_poly.entity_id
_entity_poly.type
_entity_poly.pdbx_seq_one_letter_code
_entity_poly.pdbx_strand_id
1 'polypeptide(L)' 'ECSKGTYVRQLAADIGERLGCGACITQIRRVKAGPFAIQEAAHLCDVNESHLRNWQG' A
#
# COMPACT_ATOMS: atom_id res chain seq x y z
N GLU A 1 4.45 0.26 10.19
CA GLU A 1 4.58 1.41 9.27
C GLU A 1 5.88 1.25 8.49
N CYS A 2 5.99 1.78 7.27
CA CYS A 2 7.21 1.62 6.45
C CYS A 2 7.49 2.89 5.65
N SER A 3 8.75 3.09 5.23
CA SER A 3 9.13 4.25 4.41
C SER A 3 8.60 4.09 2.98
N LYS A 4 8.57 5.19 2.22
CA LYS A 4 8.10 5.19 0.81
C LYS A 4 8.87 4.20 -0.09
N GLY A 5 10.10 3.85 0.28
CA GLY A 5 10.98 2.95 -0.49
C GLY A 5 10.97 1.49 -0.03
N THR A 6 10.16 1.13 0.98
CA THR A 6 10.16 -0.25 1.49
C THR A 6 9.58 -1.24 0.47
N TYR A 7 10.35 -2.29 0.17
CA TYR A 7 9.95 -3.39 -0.70
C TYR A 7 9.35 -4.54 0.12
N VAL A 8 8.04 -4.50 0.39
CA VAL A 8 7.36 -5.51 1.23
C VAL A 8 7.51 -6.94 0.70
N ARG A 9 7.63 -7.11 -0.62
CA ARG A 9 7.91 -8.42 -1.25
C ARG A 9 9.29 -8.97 -0.86
N GLN A 10 10.31 -8.11 -0.80
CA GLN A 10 11.64 -8.52 -0.35
C GLN A 10 11.61 -8.90 1.13
N LEU A 11 10.93 -8.11 1.96
CA LEU A 11 10.76 -8.44 3.38
C LEU A 11 10.15 -9.83 3.59
N ALA A 12 9.15 -10.22 2.78
CA ALA A 12 8.59 -11.57 2.84
C ALA A 12 9.63 -12.64 2.47
N ALA A 13 10.42 -12.42 1.41
CA ALA A 13 11.49 -13.34 1.03
C ALA A 13 12.52 -13.49 2.15
N ASP A 14 12.99 -12.38 2.74
CA ASP A 14 13.96 -12.37 3.84
C ASP A 14 13.44 -13.13 5.07
N ILE A 15 12.14 -13.02 5.38
CA ILE A 15 11.49 -13.77 6.47
C ILE A 15 11.48 -15.27 6.13
N GLY A 16 11.12 -15.64 4.91
CA GLY A 16 11.10 -17.03 4.45
C GLY A 16 12.47 -17.69 4.45
N GLU A 17 13.51 -16.94 4.07
CA GLU A 17 14.91 -17.38 4.14
C GLU A 17 15.32 -17.65 5.60
N ARG A 18 15.01 -16.73 6.52
CA ARG A 18 15.29 -16.91 7.95
C ARG A 18 14.57 -18.11 8.58
N LEU A 19 13.43 -18.51 8.01
CA LEU A 19 12.66 -19.69 8.44
C LEU A 19 13.04 -20.98 7.68
N GLY A 20 13.94 -20.90 6.69
CA GLY A 20 14.44 -22.07 5.94
C GLY A 20 13.45 -22.72 4.98
N CYS A 21 12.32 -22.07 4.69
CA CYS A 21 11.26 -22.62 3.82
C CYS A 21 10.91 -21.71 2.62
N GLY A 22 11.43 -20.49 2.59
CA GLY A 22 11.01 -19.47 1.64
C GLY A 22 9.62 -18.92 1.96
N ALA A 23 9.30 -17.74 1.44
CA ALA A 23 7.98 -17.14 1.60
C ALA A 23 7.70 -16.15 0.46
N CYS A 24 6.42 -15.98 0.14
CA CYS A 24 5.97 -15.01 -0.84
C CYS A 24 4.69 -14.32 -0.36
N ILE A 25 4.46 -13.10 -0.84
CA ILE A 25 3.23 -12.37 -0.57
C ILE A 25 2.13 -12.92 -1.49
N THR A 26 1.05 -13.43 -0.90
CA THR A 26 -0.14 -13.86 -1.65
C THR A 26 -1.05 -12.68 -1.99
N GLN A 27 -1.19 -11.72 -1.06
CA GLN A 27 -1.96 -10.49 -1.24
C GLN A 27 -1.35 -9.34 -0.44
N ILE A 28 -1.48 -8.12 -0.97
CA ILE A 28 -1.08 -6.90 -0.27
C ILE A 28 -2.09 -5.79 -0.56
N ARG A 29 -2.44 -5.03 0.48
CA ARG A 29 -3.32 -3.87 0.38
C ARG A 29 -2.66 -2.68 1.07
N ARG A 30 -2.41 -1.61 0.33
CA ARG A 30 -1.86 -0.37 0.88
C ARG A 30 -2.99 0.42 1.55
N VAL A 31 -2.93 0.58 2.87
CA VAL A 31 -3.96 1.28 3.65
C VAL A 31 -3.74 2.78 3.83
N LYS A 32 -2.53 3.28 3.54
CA LYS A 32 -2.16 4.69 3.66
C LYS A 32 -1.01 5.04 2.71
N ALA A 33 -1.02 6.25 2.16
CA ALA A 33 0.08 6.83 1.39
C ALA A 33 0.19 8.33 1.69
N GLY A 34 1.17 8.73 2.50
CA GLY A 34 1.28 10.10 2.97
C GLY A 34 0.00 10.53 3.72
N PRO A 35 -0.66 11.64 3.33
CA PRO A 35 -1.89 12.11 3.98
C PRO A 35 -3.15 11.31 3.56
N PHE A 36 -3.07 10.43 2.55
CA PHE A 36 -4.24 9.72 2.03
C PHE A 36 -4.43 8.37 2.73
N ALA A 37 -5.57 8.19 3.38
CA ALA A 37 -5.97 6.94 4.01
C ALA A 37 -6.97 6.16 3.14
N ILE A 38 -7.01 4.84 3.30
CA ILE A 38 -7.89 3.98 2.48
C ILE A 38 -9.38 4.18 2.74
N GLN A 39 -9.75 4.72 3.90
CA GLN A 39 -11.10 5.10 4.25
C GLN A 39 -11.62 6.25 3.40
N GLU A 40 -10.72 7.04 2.80
CA GLU A 40 -11.03 8.15 1.91
C GLU A 40 -10.94 7.77 0.43
N ALA A 41 -10.62 6.51 0.11
CA ALA A 41 -10.49 6.04 -1.25
C ALA A 41 -11.86 5.74 -1.85
N ALA A 42 -12.06 6.14 -3.11
CA ALA A 42 -13.24 5.80 -3.90
C ALA A 42 -12.97 4.63 -4.85
N HIS A 43 -14.00 3.83 -5.13
CA HIS A 43 -13.95 2.90 -6.25
C HIS A 43 -13.94 3.67 -7.57
N LEU A 44 -13.27 3.12 -8.59
CA LEU A 44 -13.11 3.80 -9.87
C LEU A 44 -14.46 4.16 -10.54
N CYS A 45 -15.49 3.32 -10.36
CA CYS A 45 -16.84 3.57 -10.88
C CYS A 45 -17.57 4.72 -10.19
N ASP A 46 -17.16 5.09 -8.98
CA ASP A 46 -17.82 6.12 -8.17
C ASP A 46 -17.12 7.48 -8.28
N VAL A 47 -15.95 7.53 -8.93
CA VAL A 47 -15.15 8.76 -9.07
C VAL A 47 -15.94 9.83 -9.83
N ASN A 48 -16.01 11.01 -9.23
CA ASN A 48 -16.70 12.19 -9.74
C ASN A 48 -16.11 13.48 -9.13
N GLU A 49 -16.65 14.64 -9.48
CA GLU A 49 -16.15 15.96 -9.07
C GLU A 49 -16.05 16.16 -7.55
N SER A 50 -16.90 15.50 -6.74
CA SER A 50 -16.84 15.60 -5.28
C SER A 50 -15.56 15.03 -4.66
N HIS A 51 -14.83 14.19 -5.41
CA HIS A 51 -13.57 13.60 -4.97
C HIS A 51 -12.35 14.48 -5.28
N LEU A 52 -12.53 15.60 -5.99
CA LEU A 52 -11.45 16.52 -6.31
C LEU A 52 -10.98 17.24 -5.04
N ARG A 53 -9.69 17.13 -4.74
CA ARG A 53 -9.02 17.91 -3.69
C ARG A 53 -8.24 19.03 -4.34
N ASN A 54 -8.36 20.25 -3.82
CA ASN A 54 -7.53 21.36 -4.26
C ASN A 54 -6.07 21.06 -3.92
N TRP A 55 -5.23 20.89 -4.94
CA TRP A 55 -3.80 20.71 -4.76
C TRP A 55 -3.18 22.03 -4.30
N GLN A 56 -2.49 22.01 -3.15
CA GLN A 56 -1.93 23.22 -2.54
C GLN A 56 -0.40 23.33 -2.65
N GLY A 57 0.25 22.45 -3.42
CA GLY A 57 1.72 22.36 -3.44
C GLY A 57 2.23 21.47 -2.33
#